data_AF-M4SMV2-F1
#
_entry.id   AF-M4SMV2-F1
#
_cell.length_a   1.000
_cell.length_b   1.000
_cell.length_c   1.000
_cell.angle_alpha   90.00
_cell.angle_beta   90.00
_cell.angle_gamma   90.00
#
_symmetry.space_group_name_H-M   'P 1'
#
loop_
_entity.id
_entity.type
_entity.pdbx_description
1 polymer ?
#
loop_
_entity_poly.entity_id
_entity_poly.type
_entity_poly.pdbx_seq_one_letter_code
_entity_poly.pdbx_strand_id
1 'polypeptide(L)'
;MCDWLVLFSVHLANKWDGALQPLVIQCSLNEINMLSVYVMNNVFTGDALTEKADTAHNIEKLHTRRSILSAFCKLIAYNCVPIKYAAEILRSYTKYSAAYGDIIKSLLGACREISKVNTARTIALALQREYNDVVTGMQNGSSGESVSKLTEFAGVKELARKLCLSFGPEAGVRSRDAILTVHTEAIGYARDSASRANQAPANLPFLELIIDFSSRLSPQAKVVLAELDKAFAKRANKIEQNNWQPYYSYRLSLMDEVAGATGNSGPHNPAGTEASLAEQENLTPSKLSRKRKLNHSAAPGNMSGVSRLRQSLNFERSKQIDKTI
;
A
#
# COMPACT_ATOMS: atom_id res chain seq x y z
N MET A 1 -14.63 -14.72 -19.08
CA MET A 1 -15.57 -14.11 -18.11
C MET A 1 -15.14 -12.70 -17.75
N CYS A 2 -13.97 -12.50 -17.14
CA CYS A 2 -13.47 -11.18 -16.72
C CYS A 2 -13.56 -10.09 -17.80
N ASP A 3 -13.24 -10.41 -19.06
CA ASP A 3 -13.24 -9.44 -20.15
C ASP A 3 -14.64 -8.91 -20.49
N TRP A 4 -15.68 -9.75 -20.34
CA TRP A 4 -17.08 -9.34 -20.47
C TRP A 4 -17.47 -8.39 -19.34
N LEU A 5 -17.03 -8.66 -18.11
CA LEU A 5 -17.29 -7.82 -16.94
C LEU A 5 -16.58 -6.46 -17.02
N VAL A 6 -15.45 -6.36 -17.73
CA VAL A 6 -14.79 -5.07 -18.03
C VAL A 6 -15.50 -4.34 -19.19
N LEU A 7 -15.81 -5.05 -20.28
CA LEU A 7 -16.44 -4.50 -21.48
C LEU A 7 -17.84 -3.95 -21.20
N PHE A 8 -18.64 -4.69 -20.43
CA PHE A 8 -19.99 -4.34 -20.00
C PHE A 8 -20.02 -3.76 -18.57
N SER A 9 -18.92 -3.12 -18.14
CA SER A 9 -18.82 -2.49 -16.82
C SER A 9 -19.72 -1.25 -16.67
N VAL A 10 -19.85 -0.76 -15.43
CA VAL A 10 -20.60 0.48 -15.10
C VAL A 10 -20.20 1.70 -15.94
N HIS A 11 -18.97 1.74 -16.47
CA HIS A 11 -18.50 2.77 -17.40
C HIS A 11 -19.25 2.80 -18.75
N LEU A 12 -20.01 1.77 -19.08
CA LEU A 12 -20.83 1.69 -20.30
C LEU A 12 -22.14 2.48 -20.15
N ALA A 13 -22.79 2.47 -18.98
CA ALA A 13 -23.98 3.29 -18.71
C ALA A 13 -23.68 4.79 -18.71
N ASN A 14 -22.48 5.18 -18.28
CA ASN A 14 -22.01 6.57 -18.30
C ASN A 14 -21.64 7.07 -19.72
N LYS A 15 -21.89 6.29 -20.76
CA LYS A 15 -21.69 6.65 -22.17
C LYS A 15 -23.02 6.57 -22.92
N TRP A 16 -23.15 7.37 -23.97
CA TRP A 16 -24.34 7.38 -24.84
C TRP A 16 -25.65 7.65 -24.08
N ASP A 17 -25.60 8.60 -23.13
CA ASP A 17 -26.77 9.12 -22.40
C ASP A 17 -27.64 8.03 -21.74
N GLY A 18 -27.00 7.01 -21.15
CA GLY A 18 -27.68 5.89 -20.50
C GLY A 18 -28.27 4.84 -21.44
N ALA A 19 -28.24 5.03 -22.77
CA ALA A 19 -28.87 4.11 -23.73
C ALA A 19 -28.33 2.66 -23.66
N LEU A 20 -27.08 2.47 -23.20
CA LEU A 20 -26.46 1.16 -23.03
C LEU A 20 -26.53 0.63 -21.58
N GLN A 21 -27.22 1.32 -20.67
CA GLN A 21 -27.40 0.89 -19.28
C GLN A 21 -28.03 -0.51 -19.12
N PRO A 22 -29.00 -0.96 -19.96
CA PRO A 22 -29.53 -2.33 -19.88
C PRO A 22 -28.52 -3.44 -20.19
N LEU A 23 -27.36 -3.10 -20.77
CA LEU A 23 -26.28 -4.04 -21.07
C LEU A 23 -25.22 -4.13 -19.97
N VAL A 24 -25.32 -3.34 -18.89
CA VAL A 24 -24.31 -3.36 -17.82
C VAL A 24 -24.40 -4.63 -16.98
N ILE A 25 -23.31 -5.39 -16.93
CA ILE A 25 -23.17 -6.59 -16.12
C ILE A 25 -22.49 -6.21 -14.79
N GLN A 26 -23.09 -6.58 -13.67
CA GLN A 26 -22.51 -6.43 -12.34
C GLN A 26 -22.25 -7.82 -11.73
N CYS A 27 -21.09 -8.04 -11.13
CA CYS A 27 -20.82 -9.26 -10.39
C CYS A 27 -21.64 -9.29 -9.09
N SER A 28 -22.36 -10.37 -8.84
CA SER A 28 -22.89 -10.66 -7.50
C SER A 28 -21.75 -10.93 -6.52
N LEU A 29 -22.02 -10.74 -5.22
CA LEU A 29 -21.04 -11.02 -4.15
C LEU A 29 -20.48 -12.46 -4.23
N ASN A 30 -21.32 -13.42 -4.63
CA ASN A 30 -20.93 -14.82 -4.79
C ASN A 30 -19.94 -15.01 -5.95
N GLU A 31 -20.19 -14.41 -7.11
CA GLU A 31 -19.28 -14.50 -8.26
C GLU A 31 -17.92 -13.85 -7.97
N ILE A 32 -17.90 -12.73 -7.24
CA ILE A 32 -16.64 -12.10 -6.82
C ILE A 32 -15.87 -13.02 -5.87
N ASN A 33 -16.55 -13.65 -4.91
CA ASN A 33 -15.91 -14.60 -4.00
C ASN A 33 -15.37 -15.83 -4.76
N MET A 34 -16.15 -16.40 -5.68
CA MET A 34 -15.73 -17.54 -6.51
C MET A 34 -14.54 -17.19 -7.41
N LEU A 35 -14.54 -16.01 -8.05
CA LEU A 35 -13.38 -15.51 -8.81
C LEU A 35 -12.15 -15.34 -7.91
N SER A 36 -12.31 -14.77 -6.71
CA SER A 36 -11.22 -14.57 -5.76
C SER A 36 -10.61 -15.91 -5.32
N VAL A 37 -11.44 -16.91 -4.98
CA VAL A 37 -11.00 -18.27 -4.61
C VAL A 37 -10.32 -18.95 -5.81
N TYR A 38 -10.87 -18.83 -7.02
CA TYR A 38 -10.24 -19.38 -8.23
C TYR A 38 -8.84 -18.79 -8.46
N VAL A 39 -8.67 -17.47 -8.33
CA VAL A 39 -7.37 -16.80 -8.45
C VAL A 39 -6.41 -17.31 -7.37
N MET A 40 -6.82 -17.37 -6.11
CA MET A 40 -5.94 -17.86 -5.04
C MET A 40 -5.49 -19.31 -5.28
N ASN A 41 -6.42 -20.20 -5.64
CA ASN A 41 -6.14 -21.62 -5.81
C ASN A 41 -5.35 -21.98 -7.09
N ASN A 42 -5.36 -21.14 -8.14
CA ASN A 42 -4.73 -21.44 -9.42
C ASN A 42 -3.49 -20.58 -9.73
N VAL A 43 -3.37 -19.38 -9.14
CA VAL A 43 -2.21 -18.49 -9.33
C VAL A 43 -1.17 -18.67 -8.23
N PHE A 44 -1.60 -18.73 -6.96
CA PHE A 44 -0.71 -18.70 -5.80
C PHE A 44 -0.48 -20.13 -5.25
N THR A 45 -0.02 -21.03 -6.13
CA THR A 45 0.27 -22.44 -5.79
C THR A 45 1.73 -22.64 -5.35
N GLY A 46 2.00 -23.75 -4.65
CA GLY A 46 3.38 -24.13 -4.26
C GLY A 46 4.31 -24.29 -5.47
N ASP A 47 3.81 -24.84 -6.58
CA ASP A 47 4.56 -24.95 -7.84
C ASP A 47 4.99 -23.59 -8.38
N ALA A 48 4.20 -22.52 -8.22
CA ALA A 48 4.58 -21.18 -8.61
C ALA A 48 5.72 -20.55 -7.76
N LEU A 49 6.22 -21.27 -6.74
CA LEU A 49 7.43 -20.94 -5.98
C LEU A 49 8.64 -21.84 -6.35
N THR A 50 8.41 -23.02 -6.94
CA THR A 50 9.45 -24.04 -7.21
C THR A 50 9.74 -24.24 -8.70
N GLU A 51 8.76 -24.02 -9.58
CA GLU A 51 8.90 -24.08 -11.03
C GLU A 51 9.80 -22.96 -11.55
N LYS A 52 11.05 -23.29 -11.86
CA LYS A 52 11.95 -22.40 -12.60
C LYS A 52 11.41 -22.17 -14.02
N ALA A 53 11.57 -20.95 -14.52
CA ALA A 53 11.20 -20.58 -15.88
C ALA A 53 12.30 -20.97 -16.91
N ASP A 54 12.80 -22.21 -16.80
CA ASP A 54 13.87 -22.79 -17.62
C ASP A 54 13.35 -23.72 -18.72
N THR A 55 12.22 -24.40 -18.50
CA THR A 55 11.50 -25.18 -19.52
C THR A 55 10.36 -24.39 -20.16
N ALA A 56 10.10 -24.64 -21.46
CA ALA A 56 8.98 -24.03 -22.18
C ALA A 56 7.62 -24.26 -21.50
N HIS A 57 7.42 -25.44 -20.90
CA HIS A 57 6.20 -25.79 -20.17
C HIS A 57 6.03 -24.96 -18.88
N ASN A 58 7.10 -24.72 -18.12
CA ASN A 58 7.04 -23.86 -16.93
C ASN A 58 6.82 -22.39 -17.32
N ILE A 59 7.39 -21.95 -18.44
CA ILE A 59 7.17 -20.62 -19.02
C ILE A 59 5.68 -20.44 -19.40
N GLU A 60 5.07 -21.41 -20.10
CA GLU A 60 3.65 -21.39 -20.48
C GLU A 60 2.72 -21.39 -19.26
N LYS A 61 2.98 -22.23 -18.25
CA LYS A 61 2.29 -22.21 -16.95
C LYS A 61 2.36 -20.84 -16.29
N LEU A 62 3.56 -20.25 -16.21
CA LEU A 62 3.77 -18.95 -15.61
C LEU A 62 3.02 -17.84 -16.37
N HIS A 63 3.05 -17.84 -17.70
CA HIS A 63 2.25 -16.91 -18.51
C HIS A 63 0.74 -17.09 -18.28
N THR A 64 0.26 -18.33 -18.16
CA THR A 64 -1.15 -18.62 -17.88
C THR A 64 -1.57 -18.09 -16.51
N ARG A 65 -0.82 -18.41 -15.44
CA ARG A 65 -1.08 -17.88 -14.08
C ARG A 65 -1.01 -16.33 -14.05
N ARG A 66 -0.03 -15.72 -14.73
CA ARG A 66 0.09 -14.25 -14.88
C ARG A 66 -1.10 -13.63 -15.62
N SER A 67 -1.63 -14.31 -16.64
CA SER A 67 -2.82 -13.88 -17.39
C SER A 67 -4.07 -13.89 -16.52
N ILE A 68 -4.32 -14.99 -15.79
CA ILE A 68 -5.44 -15.13 -14.85
C ILE A 68 -5.40 -14.03 -13.78
N LEU A 69 -4.24 -13.82 -13.14
CA LEU A 69 -4.07 -12.75 -12.16
C LEU A 69 -4.35 -11.37 -12.76
N SER A 70 -3.78 -11.08 -13.94
CA SER A 70 -4.00 -9.81 -14.63
C SER A 70 -5.45 -9.56 -14.99
N ALA A 71 -6.21 -10.61 -15.36
CA ALA A 71 -7.63 -10.53 -15.68
C ALA A 71 -8.47 -10.13 -14.46
N PHE A 72 -8.18 -10.68 -13.28
CA PHE A 72 -8.87 -10.28 -12.03
C PHE A 72 -8.41 -8.92 -11.51
N CYS A 73 -7.12 -8.59 -11.60
CA CYS A 73 -6.59 -7.26 -11.27
C CYS A 73 -7.26 -6.15 -12.09
N LYS A 74 -7.58 -6.41 -13.38
CA LYS A 74 -8.36 -5.48 -14.22
C LYS A 74 -9.76 -5.22 -13.66
N LEU A 75 -10.45 -6.23 -13.12
CA LEU A 75 -11.80 -6.04 -12.53
C LEU A 75 -11.76 -5.07 -11.35
N ILE A 76 -10.70 -5.11 -10.54
CA ILE A 76 -10.49 -4.17 -9.44
C ILE A 76 -10.11 -2.79 -9.98
N ALA A 77 -9.17 -2.73 -10.94
CA ALA A 77 -8.70 -1.48 -11.55
C ALA A 77 -9.81 -0.69 -12.28
N TYR A 78 -10.79 -1.38 -12.87
CA TYR A 78 -11.98 -0.78 -13.49
C TYR A 78 -13.20 -0.76 -12.55
N ASN A 79 -13.00 -0.90 -11.23
CA ASN A 79 -14.05 -0.78 -10.20
C ASN A 79 -15.28 -1.70 -10.42
N CYS A 80 -15.10 -2.80 -11.16
CA CYS A 80 -16.09 -3.87 -11.34
C CYS A 80 -16.12 -4.81 -10.12
N VAL A 81 -14.99 -4.89 -9.40
CA VAL A 81 -14.81 -5.59 -8.14
C VAL A 81 -14.32 -4.60 -7.08
N PRO A 82 -14.92 -4.53 -5.87
CA PRO A 82 -14.50 -3.58 -4.84
C PRO A 82 -13.04 -3.77 -4.38
N ILE A 83 -12.33 -2.66 -4.15
CA ILE A 83 -10.90 -2.61 -3.79
C ILE A 83 -10.50 -3.59 -2.68
N LYS A 84 -11.38 -3.83 -1.69
CA LYS A 84 -11.15 -4.78 -0.57
C LYS A 84 -10.72 -6.19 -1.02
N TYR A 85 -11.08 -6.63 -2.22
CA TYR A 85 -10.71 -7.94 -2.77
C TYR A 85 -9.25 -8.03 -3.22
N ALA A 86 -8.56 -6.89 -3.40
CA ALA A 86 -7.11 -6.91 -3.59
C ALA A 86 -6.37 -7.44 -2.35
N ALA A 87 -6.98 -7.43 -1.16
CA ALA A 87 -6.32 -7.85 0.08
C ALA A 87 -5.66 -9.24 -0.01
N GLU A 88 -6.34 -10.25 -0.57
CA GLU A 88 -5.75 -11.59 -0.72
C GLU A 88 -4.53 -11.61 -1.67
N ILE A 89 -4.57 -10.80 -2.73
CA ILE A 89 -3.46 -10.65 -3.67
C ILE A 89 -2.29 -9.90 -3.04
N LEU A 90 -2.57 -8.89 -2.19
CA LEU A 90 -1.54 -8.13 -1.48
C LEU A 90 -0.78 -8.98 -0.47
N ARG A 91 -1.44 -9.93 0.22
CA ARG A 91 -0.79 -10.87 1.14
C ARG A 91 0.34 -11.66 0.46
N SER A 92 0.05 -12.18 -0.73
CA SER A 92 0.99 -12.93 -1.56
C SER A 92 2.18 -12.12 -2.07
N TYR A 93 2.21 -10.79 -1.90
CA TYR A 93 3.24 -9.91 -2.49
C TYR A 93 4.67 -10.24 -2.03
N THR A 94 4.87 -10.64 -0.77
CA THR A 94 6.22 -11.03 -0.29
C THR A 94 6.65 -12.37 -0.84
N LYS A 95 5.78 -13.38 -0.78
CA LYS A 95 6.07 -14.77 -1.18
C LYS A 95 6.28 -14.90 -2.69
N TYR A 96 5.45 -14.22 -3.50
CA TYR A 96 5.44 -14.36 -4.96
C TYR A 96 6.02 -13.14 -5.72
N SER A 97 6.87 -12.32 -5.08
CA SER A 97 7.41 -11.10 -5.73
C SER A 97 8.21 -11.38 -7.01
N ALA A 98 8.79 -12.58 -7.18
CA ALA A 98 9.50 -12.97 -8.40
C ALA A 98 8.55 -13.29 -9.58
N ALA A 99 7.45 -14.01 -9.33
CA ALA A 99 6.51 -14.43 -10.37
C ALA A 99 5.47 -13.36 -10.74
N TYR A 100 5.00 -12.57 -9.75
CA TYR A 100 3.83 -11.69 -9.87
C TYR A 100 4.04 -10.26 -9.33
N GLY A 101 5.24 -9.94 -8.85
CA GLY A 101 5.50 -8.67 -8.14
C GLY A 101 5.26 -7.39 -8.95
N ASP A 102 5.39 -7.45 -10.27
CA ASP A 102 5.06 -6.36 -11.20
C ASP A 102 3.54 -6.17 -11.35
N ILE A 103 2.78 -7.26 -11.49
CA ILE A 103 1.31 -7.24 -11.57
C ILE A 103 0.72 -6.72 -10.25
N ILE A 104 1.28 -7.12 -9.11
CA ILE A 104 0.83 -6.66 -7.78
C ILE A 104 1.19 -5.17 -7.57
N LYS A 105 2.36 -4.70 -8.01
CA LYS A 105 2.69 -3.26 -8.03
C LYS A 105 1.74 -2.45 -8.91
N SER A 106 1.33 -3.00 -10.07
CA SER A 106 0.37 -2.37 -10.97
C SER A 106 -1.03 -2.28 -10.35
N LEU A 107 -1.49 -3.36 -9.69
CA LEU A 107 -2.74 -3.36 -8.91
C LEU A 107 -2.71 -2.30 -7.78
N LEU A 108 -1.63 -2.23 -7.00
CA LEU A 108 -1.43 -1.18 -6.00
C LEU A 108 -1.47 0.23 -6.61
N GLY A 109 -0.96 0.39 -7.85
CA GLY A 109 -1.14 1.59 -8.65
C GLY A 109 -2.60 1.95 -8.87
N ALA A 110 -3.35 1.06 -9.53
CA ALA A 110 -4.75 1.28 -9.84
C ALA A 110 -5.62 1.55 -8.60
N CYS A 111 -5.43 0.79 -7.52
CA CYS A 111 -6.16 0.98 -6.27
C CYS A 111 -5.97 2.40 -5.69
N ARG A 112 -4.74 2.93 -5.71
CA ARG A 112 -4.45 4.29 -5.19
C ARG A 112 -5.11 5.40 -6.02
N GLU A 113 -5.23 5.22 -7.33
CA GLU A 113 -5.90 6.18 -8.21
C GLU A 113 -7.43 6.18 -8.02
N ILE A 114 -8.04 5.00 -7.76
CA ILE A 114 -9.46 4.92 -7.38
C ILE A 114 -9.69 5.54 -6.00
N SER A 115 -8.94 5.11 -4.97
CA SER A 115 -9.00 5.69 -3.63
C SER A 115 -7.81 5.28 -2.76
N LYS A 116 -6.97 6.27 -2.41
CA LYS A 116 -5.85 6.11 -1.46
C LYS A 116 -6.30 5.59 -0.09
N VAL A 117 -7.38 6.14 0.46
CA VAL A 117 -7.92 5.76 1.78
C VAL A 117 -8.47 4.33 1.77
N ASN A 118 -9.18 3.92 0.72
CA ASN A 118 -9.66 2.53 0.64
C ASN A 118 -8.53 1.54 0.30
N THR A 119 -7.46 2.00 -0.37
CA THR A 119 -6.22 1.22 -0.52
C THR A 119 -5.54 1.00 0.83
N ALA A 120 -5.47 2.02 1.70
CA ALA A 120 -4.97 1.87 3.07
C ALA A 120 -5.77 0.85 3.89
N ARG A 121 -7.10 0.91 3.85
CA ARG A 121 -7.96 -0.13 4.47
C ARG A 121 -7.69 -1.53 3.93
N THR A 122 -7.47 -1.64 2.62
CA THR A 122 -7.19 -2.93 1.96
C THR A 122 -5.80 -3.46 2.34
N ILE A 123 -4.81 -2.58 2.54
CA ILE A 123 -3.48 -2.92 3.05
C ILE A 123 -3.55 -3.35 4.52
N ALA A 124 -4.29 -2.62 5.36
CA ALA A 124 -4.53 -3.02 6.75
C ALA A 124 -5.22 -4.40 6.82
N LEU A 125 -6.28 -4.62 6.04
CA LEU A 125 -6.98 -5.90 5.93
C LEU A 125 -6.07 -7.05 5.44
N ALA A 126 -5.18 -6.79 4.47
CA ALA A 126 -4.20 -7.77 4.01
C ALA A 126 -3.24 -8.18 5.14
N LEU A 127 -2.68 -7.20 5.86
CA LEU A 127 -1.78 -7.45 6.99
C LEU A 127 -2.48 -8.18 8.14
N GLN A 128 -3.72 -7.78 8.48
CA GLN A 128 -4.53 -8.44 9.51
C GLN A 128 -4.78 -9.91 9.15
N ARG A 129 -5.09 -10.23 7.88
CA ARG A 129 -5.31 -11.60 7.43
C ARG A 129 -4.03 -12.44 7.44
N GLU A 130 -2.92 -11.91 6.94
CA GLU A 130 -1.63 -12.64 6.98
C GLU A 130 -1.15 -12.88 8.43
N TYR A 131 -1.35 -11.90 9.31
CA TYR A 131 -1.07 -12.04 10.73
C TYR A 131 -1.96 -13.10 11.40
N ASN A 132 -3.27 -13.15 11.10
CA ASN A 132 -4.17 -14.18 11.64
C ASN A 132 -3.79 -15.60 11.20
N ASP A 133 -3.48 -15.80 9.92
CA ASP A 133 -3.13 -17.12 9.40
C ASP A 133 -1.81 -17.62 10.04
N VAL A 134 -0.83 -16.72 10.22
CA VAL A 134 0.41 -17.01 10.96
C VAL A 134 0.14 -17.32 12.44
N VAL A 135 -0.62 -16.48 13.14
CA VAL A 135 -0.96 -16.69 14.57
C VAL A 135 -1.78 -17.97 14.79
N THR A 136 -2.58 -18.38 13.81
CA THR A 136 -3.35 -19.63 13.83
C THR A 136 -2.47 -20.84 13.54
N GLY A 137 -1.54 -20.73 12.58
CA GLY A 137 -0.51 -21.74 12.33
C GLY A 137 0.35 -22.01 13.58
N MET A 138 0.82 -20.96 14.24
CA MET A 138 1.59 -21.04 15.50
C MET A 138 0.86 -21.70 16.67
N GLN A 139 -0.49 -21.74 16.65
CA GLN A 139 -1.32 -22.39 17.68
C GLN A 139 -1.61 -23.85 17.36
N ASN A 140 -1.79 -24.19 16.08
CA ASN A 140 -2.05 -25.56 15.63
C ASN A 140 -0.77 -26.40 15.48
N GLY A 141 0.40 -25.76 15.35
CA GLY A 141 1.70 -26.41 15.30
C GLY A 141 2.11 -27.01 16.65
N SER A 142 1.83 -28.30 16.86
CA SER A 142 2.32 -29.05 18.01
C SER A 142 3.83 -29.27 17.94
N SER A 143 4.53 -29.00 19.05
CA SER A 143 5.95 -29.27 19.33
C SER A 143 6.99 -28.53 18.46
N GLY A 144 8.19 -28.31 19.03
CA GLY A 144 9.41 -28.06 18.25
C GLY A 144 10.12 -26.75 18.58
N GLU A 145 9.88 -25.72 17.77
CA GLU A 145 10.86 -24.64 17.58
C GLU A 145 10.30 -23.23 17.84
N SER A 146 11.01 -22.47 18.66
CA SER A 146 10.85 -20.99 18.74
C SER A 146 11.40 -20.28 17.49
N VAL A 147 12.20 -20.97 16.67
CA VAL A 147 12.85 -20.43 15.46
C VAL A 147 11.85 -20.17 14.33
N SER A 148 10.90 -21.10 14.11
CA SER A 148 9.86 -20.92 13.08
C SER A 148 9.01 -19.67 13.38
N LYS A 149 8.63 -19.46 14.64
CA LYS A 149 7.80 -18.33 15.07
C LYS A 149 8.42 -16.97 14.75
N LEU A 150 9.73 -16.83 14.95
CA LEU A 150 10.47 -15.62 14.58
C LEU A 150 10.53 -15.44 13.04
N THR A 151 10.74 -16.53 12.31
CA THR A 151 10.82 -16.53 10.84
C THR A 151 9.48 -16.16 10.19
N GLU A 152 8.36 -16.72 10.66
CA GLU A 152 7.02 -16.43 10.15
C GLU A 152 6.63 -14.97 10.41
N PHE A 153 6.85 -14.46 11.62
CA PHE A 153 6.56 -13.06 11.96
C PHE A 153 7.44 -12.08 11.16
N ALA A 154 8.71 -12.41 10.92
CA ALA A 154 9.58 -11.65 10.03
C ALA A 154 9.05 -11.60 8.59
N GLY A 155 8.41 -12.68 8.10
CA GLY A 155 7.74 -12.70 6.80
C GLY A 155 6.56 -11.71 6.70
N VAL A 156 5.74 -11.61 7.75
CA VAL A 156 4.65 -10.61 7.82
C VAL A 156 5.21 -9.19 7.97
N LYS A 157 6.32 -9.00 8.71
CA LYS A 157 6.96 -7.70 8.84
C LYS A 157 7.58 -7.21 7.53
N GLU A 158 8.21 -8.08 6.76
CA GLU A 158 8.69 -7.74 5.40
C GLU A 158 7.53 -7.43 4.45
N LEU A 159 6.37 -8.09 4.58
CA LEU A 159 5.15 -7.69 3.87
C LEU A 159 4.68 -6.29 4.28
N ALA A 160 4.65 -5.98 5.57
CA ALA A 160 4.27 -4.67 6.09
C ALA A 160 5.19 -3.57 5.56
N ARG A 161 6.50 -3.78 5.60
CA ARG A 161 7.51 -2.87 5.03
C ARG A 161 7.35 -2.71 3.50
N LYS A 162 7.15 -3.81 2.76
CA LYS A 162 6.88 -3.78 1.30
C LYS A 162 5.61 -3.02 0.94
N LEU A 163 4.56 -3.10 1.75
CA LEU A 163 3.31 -2.36 1.55
C LEU A 163 3.42 -0.90 1.99
N CYS A 164 4.15 -0.59 3.07
CA CYS A 164 4.50 0.76 3.49
C CYS A 164 5.25 1.52 2.36
N LEU A 165 6.24 0.87 1.74
CA LEU A 165 6.95 1.43 0.56
C LEU A 165 6.06 1.61 -0.68
N SER A 166 4.83 1.07 -0.70
CA SER A 166 3.86 1.32 -1.77
C SER A 166 3.08 2.64 -1.60
N PHE A 167 3.20 3.30 -0.44
CA PHE A 167 2.74 4.68 -0.30
C PHE A 167 3.80 5.60 -0.93
N GLY A 168 3.38 6.32 -1.98
CA GLY A 168 4.25 7.26 -2.69
C GLY A 168 4.64 8.48 -1.83
N PRO A 169 5.44 9.41 -2.35
CA PRO A 169 5.92 10.58 -1.57
C PRO A 169 4.75 11.37 -0.95
N GLU A 170 4.81 11.56 0.37
CA GLU A 170 3.67 11.93 1.24
C GLU A 170 3.21 13.40 1.13
N ALA A 171 3.58 14.10 0.07
CA ALA A 171 3.33 15.53 -0.09
C ALA A 171 1.83 15.90 -0.05
N GLY A 172 0.95 15.04 -0.59
CA GLY A 172 -0.49 15.30 -0.70
C GLY A 172 -1.31 14.93 0.54
N VAL A 173 -2.32 15.75 0.89
CA VAL A 173 -3.24 15.53 2.02
C VAL A 173 -3.86 14.12 1.99
N ARG A 174 -4.42 13.71 0.84
CA ARG A 174 -5.00 12.36 0.62
C ARG A 174 -4.01 11.19 0.77
N SER A 175 -2.72 11.44 0.95
CA SER A 175 -1.71 10.42 1.32
C SER A 175 -1.67 10.27 2.85
N ARG A 176 -1.57 11.39 3.57
CA ARG A 176 -1.61 11.44 5.04
C ARG A 176 -2.89 10.82 5.60
N ASP A 177 -4.05 11.16 5.05
CA ASP A 177 -5.34 10.56 5.43
C ASP A 177 -5.36 9.02 5.25
N ALA A 178 -4.61 8.50 4.27
CA ALA A 178 -4.47 7.08 4.03
C ALA A 178 -3.51 6.42 5.03
N ILE A 179 -2.37 7.03 5.34
CA ILE A 179 -1.45 6.57 6.40
C ILE A 179 -2.17 6.56 7.76
N LEU A 180 -2.84 7.66 8.14
CA LEU A 180 -3.69 7.74 9.34
C LEU A 180 -4.72 6.62 9.39
N THR A 181 -5.35 6.30 8.26
CA THR A 181 -6.30 5.17 8.17
C THR A 181 -5.63 3.83 8.50
N VAL A 182 -4.40 3.55 8.03
CA VAL A 182 -3.68 2.32 8.42
C VAL A 182 -3.51 2.24 9.95
N HIS A 183 -3.12 3.34 10.59
CA HIS A 183 -2.90 3.39 12.04
C HIS A 183 -4.19 3.23 12.86
N THR A 184 -5.29 3.92 12.49
CA THR A 184 -6.58 3.79 13.19
C THR A 184 -7.21 2.40 13.00
N GLU A 185 -7.15 1.82 11.80
CA GLU A 185 -7.63 0.44 11.54
C GLU A 185 -6.78 -0.58 12.33
N ALA A 186 -5.48 -0.34 12.52
CA ALA A 186 -4.60 -1.17 13.35
C ALA A 186 -4.89 -1.06 14.86
N ILE A 187 -5.10 0.15 15.37
CA ILE A 187 -5.46 0.36 16.78
C ILE A 187 -6.83 -0.27 17.09
N GLY A 188 -7.81 -0.14 16.18
CA GLY A 188 -9.08 -0.84 16.28
C GLY A 188 -8.90 -2.36 16.34
N TYR A 189 -8.18 -2.94 15.36
CA TYR A 189 -7.92 -4.37 15.29
C TYR A 189 -7.21 -4.96 16.53
N ALA A 190 -6.26 -4.22 17.11
CA ALA A 190 -5.63 -4.60 18.37
C ALA A 190 -6.59 -4.49 19.56
N ARG A 191 -7.36 -3.40 19.65
CA ARG A 191 -8.29 -3.08 20.75
C ARG A 191 -9.46 -4.05 20.83
N ASP A 192 -10.02 -4.42 19.70
CA ASP A 192 -11.27 -5.18 19.57
C ASP A 192 -11.04 -6.71 19.63
N SER A 193 -9.78 -7.12 19.87
CA SER A 193 -9.39 -8.52 20.05
C SER A 193 -9.65 -9.04 21.47
N ALA A 194 -9.75 -10.36 21.61
CA ALA A 194 -10.00 -11.00 22.91
C ALA A 194 -8.91 -10.65 23.94
N SER A 195 -9.33 -10.30 25.15
CA SER A 195 -8.46 -9.87 26.25
C SER A 195 -8.95 -10.56 27.52
N ARG A 196 -8.08 -11.32 28.20
CA ARG A 196 -8.38 -11.82 29.55
C ARG A 196 -8.24 -10.68 30.57
N ALA A 197 -8.87 -10.83 31.73
CA ALA A 197 -8.67 -9.89 32.84
C ALA A 197 -7.18 -9.76 33.17
N ASN A 198 -6.71 -8.52 33.31
CA ASN A 198 -5.30 -8.16 33.56
C ASN A 198 -4.28 -8.69 32.54
N GLN A 199 -4.67 -8.92 31.28
CA GLN A 199 -3.75 -9.27 30.19
C GLN A 199 -3.86 -8.30 29.01
N ALA A 200 -2.78 -8.22 28.22
CA ALA A 200 -2.79 -7.55 26.92
C ALA A 200 -3.82 -8.20 25.97
N PRO A 201 -4.46 -7.43 25.07
CA PRO A 201 -5.31 -8.00 24.01
C PRO A 201 -4.52 -8.94 23.08
N ALA A 202 -5.14 -10.01 22.61
CA ALA A 202 -4.48 -11.05 21.81
C ALA A 202 -3.79 -10.51 20.55
N ASN A 203 -4.38 -9.50 19.89
CA ASN A 203 -3.84 -8.89 18.68
C ASN A 203 -2.92 -7.69 18.94
N LEU A 204 -2.54 -7.40 20.20
CA LEU A 204 -1.62 -6.28 20.48
C LEU A 204 -0.27 -6.38 19.75
N PRO A 205 0.34 -7.56 19.52
CA PRO A 205 1.56 -7.70 18.71
C PRO A 205 1.42 -7.26 17.24
N PHE A 206 0.20 -7.14 16.71
CA PHE A 206 -0.03 -6.60 15.37
C PHE A 206 0.54 -5.18 15.19
N LEU A 207 0.58 -4.38 16.27
CA LEU A 207 1.07 -3.00 16.23
C LEU A 207 2.56 -2.90 15.85
N GLU A 208 3.36 -3.94 16.07
CA GLU A 208 4.79 -3.95 15.68
C GLU A 208 5.01 -3.99 14.17
N LEU A 209 4.02 -4.49 13.40
CA LEU A 209 4.00 -4.46 11.94
C LEU A 209 3.70 -3.05 11.41
N ILE A 210 3.16 -2.17 12.26
CA ILE A 210 2.68 -0.83 11.92
C ILE A 210 3.67 0.27 12.35
N ILE A 211 4.73 -0.10 13.11
CA ILE A 211 5.89 0.76 13.40
C ILE A 211 6.54 1.27 12.11
N ASP A 212 6.70 0.42 11.09
CA ASP A 212 7.28 0.81 9.79
C ASP A 212 6.48 1.92 9.07
N PHE A 213 5.23 2.18 9.47
CA PHE A 213 4.37 3.24 8.93
C PHE A 213 4.43 4.56 9.73
N SER A 214 4.92 4.58 10.98
CA SER A 214 4.90 5.81 11.79
C SER A 214 5.76 6.93 11.18
N SER A 215 6.86 6.56 10.53
CA SER A 215 7.76 7.46 9.76
C SER A 215 7.11 8.31 8.65
N ARG A 216 5.84 8.03 8.31
CA ARG A 216 5.06 8.72 7.26
C ARG A 216 3.91 9.55 7.83
N LEU A 217 3.73 9.54 9.14
CA LEU A 217 2.53 10.03 9.82
C LEU A 217 2.62 11.52 10.16
N SER A 218 3.81 12.14 10.14
CA SER A 218 3.98 13.56 10.46
C SER A 218 3.13 14.49 9.56
N PRO A 219 2.32 15.43 10.12
CA PRO A 219 2.25 15.85 11.53
C PRO A 219 1.13 15.17 12.37
N GLN A 220 0.40 14.20 11.81
CA GLN A 220 -0.76 13.54 12.45
C GLN A 220 -0.40 12.60 13.61
N ALA A 221 0.89 12.37 13.88
CA ALA A 221 1.37 11.44 14.92
C ALA A 221 0.79 11.73 16.33
N LYS A 222 0.56 13.02 16.66
CA LYS A 222 -0.09 13.43 17.93
C LYS A 222 -1.52 12.88 18.08
N VAL A 223 -2.25 12.73 16.97
CA VAL A 223 -3.63 12.23 16.97
C VAL A 223 -3.66 10.72 17.21
N VAL A 224 -2.79 9.97 16.51
CA VAL A 224 -2.68 8.51 16.65
C VAL A 224 -2.14 8.13 18.04
N LEU A 225 -1.18 8.87 18.58
CA LEU A 225 -0.68 8.68 19.95
C LEU A 225 -1.80 8.88 20.98
N ALA A 226 -2.65 9.90 20.81
CA ALA A 226 -3.80 10.12 21.68
C ALA A 226 -4.88 9.04 21.54
N GLU A 227 -5.10 8.49 20.35
CA GLU A 227 -6.00 7.34 20.13
C GLU A 227 -5.45 6.06 20.79
N LEU A 228 -4.15 5.80 20.66
CA LEU A 228 -3.46 4.66 21.26
C LEU A 228 -3.52 4.71 22.80
N ASP A 229 -3.17 5.85 23.39
CA ASP A 229 -3.20 6.03 24.85
C ASP A 229 -4.63 5.91 25.40
N LYS A 230 -5.63 6.43 24.68
CA LYS A 230 -7.05 6.28 25.01
C LYS A 230 -7.50 4.81 25.01
N ALA A 231 -6.96 3.97 24.12
CA ALA A 231 -7.31 2.55 24.02
C ALA A 231 -6.61 1.65 25.06
N PHE A 232 -5.37 1.99 25.46
CA PHE A 232 -4.49 1.05 26.17
C PHE A 232 -3.83 1.58 27.46
N ALA A 233 -3.48 2.86 27.58
CA ALA A 233 -2.62 3.35 28.67
C ALA A 233 -3.17 3.06 30.08
N LYS A 234 -4.49 3.19 30.27
CA LYS A 234 -5.17 2.90 31.55
C LYS A 234 -5.10 1.42 31.98
N ARG A 235 -4.80 0.49 31.07
CA ARG A 235 -4.57 -0.94 31.33
C ARG A 235 -3.08 -1.25 31.45
N ALA A 236 -2.27 -0.78 30.49
CA ALA A 236 -0.82 -1.00 30.46
C ALA A 236 -0.13 -0.54 31.76
N ASN A 237 -0.46 0.67 32.25
CA ASN A 237 0.14 1.26 33.45
C ASN A 237 -0.28 0.61 34.79
N LYS A 238 -1.00 -0.52 34.75
CA LYS A 238 -1.49 -1.25 35.94
C LYS A 238 -1.02 -2.71 36.01
N ILE A 239 -0.27 -3.18 35.01
CA ILE A 239 0.03 -4.60 34.82
C ILE A 239 1.53 -4.74 34.54
N GLU A 240 2.28 -5.19 35.55
CA GLU A 240 3.74 -5.40 35.45
C GLU A 240 4.11 -6.69 34.70
N GLN A 241 3.13 -7.53 34.37
CA GLN A 241 3.34 -8.81 33.70
C GLN A 241 3.25 -8.73 32.17
N ASN A 242 3.84 -9.74 31.54
CA ASN A 242 4.37 -9.68 30.18
C ASN A 242 3.32 -9.47 29.06
N ASN A 243 3.81 -9.22 27.84
CA ASN A 243 3.06 -9.03 26.58
C ASN A 243 2.51 -7.62 26.29
N TRP A 244 2.75 -6.60 27.14
CA TRP A 244 2.46 -5.20 26.80
C TRP A 244 3.55 -4.51 25.95
N GLN A 245 4.69 -5.18 25.70
CA GLN A 245 5.83 -4.62 24.93
C GLN A 245 5.45 -4.06 23.54
N PRO A 246 4.58 -4.71 22.72
CA PRO A 246 4.14 -4.15 21.43
C PRO A 246 3.52 -2.74 21.52
N TYR A 247 2.77 -2.47 22.61
CA TYR A 247 2.21 -1.14 22.86
C TYR A 247 3.32 -0.14 23.19
N TYR A 248 4.29 -0.50 24.04
CA TYR A 248 5.39 0.41 24.38
C TYR A 248 6.30 0.70 23.17
N SER A 249 6.65 -0.31 22.37
CA SER A 249 7.43 -0.16 21.13
C SER A 249 6.75 0.76 20.12
N TYR A 250 5.46 0.56 19.84
CA TYR A 250 4.71 1.40 18.91
C TYR A 250 4.41 2.80 19.47
N ARG A 251 4.20 2.92 20.78
CA ARG A 251 4.05 4.23 21.45
C ARG A 251 5.33 5.06 21.36
N LEU A 252 6.50 4.43 21.51
CA LEU A 252 7.80 5.09 21.35
C LEU A 252 7.98 5.59 19.91
N SER A 253 7.73 4.76 18.89
CA SER A 253 7.89 5.19 17.49
C SER A 253 6.91 6.30 17.07
N LEU A 254 5.78 6.45 17.76
CA LEU A 254 4.89 7.62 17.62
C LEU A 254 5.40 8.85 18.37
N MET A 255 6.04 8.68 19.54
CA MET A 255 6.63 9.79 20.30
C MET A 255 7.83 10.42 19.59
N ASP A 256 8.69 9.61 18.97
CA ASP A 256 9.87 10.07 18.23
C ASP A 256 9.44 10.93 17.03
N GLU A 257 8.42 10.51 16.29
CA GLU A 257 7.78 11.27 15.20
C GLU A 257 7.14 12.57 15.69
N VAL A 258 6.52 12.56 16.87
CA VAL A 258 5.98 13.77 17.51
C VAL A 258 7.08 14.77 17.88
N ALA A 259 8.21 14.28 18.40
CA ALA A 259 9.36 15.10 18.76
C ALA A 259 10.05 15.70 17.51
N GLY A 260 10.33 14.86 16.50
CA GLY A 260 10.89 15.29 15.22
C GLY A 260 10.03 16.34 14.52
N ALA A 261 8.71 16.16 14.52
CA ALA A 261 7.76 17.16 13.99
C ALA A 261 7.79 18.51 14.74
N THR A 262 8.25 18.55 16.00
CA THR A 262 8.41 19.80 16.76
C THR A 262 9.82 20.40 16.71
N GLY A 263 10.85 19.62 16.38
CA GLY A 263 12.23 20.13 16.27
C GLY A 263 12.50 20.95 15.01
N ASN A 264 11.66 20.81 13.97
CA ASN A 264 11.96 21.29 12.61
C ASN A 264 11.60 22.76 12.35
N SER A 265 11.69 23.63 13.37
CA SER A 265 11.40 25.07 13.30
C SER A 265 12.55 25.93 13.84
N GLY A 266 13.75 25.75 13.27
CA GLY A 266 14.93 26.58 13.52
C GLY A 266 15.87 26.60 12.30
N PRO A 267 16.49 27.74 11.95
CA PRO A 267 17.33 27.84 10.75
C PRO A 267 18.75 27.30 11.03
N HIS A 268 18.97 26.00 10.80
CA HIS A 268 20.30 25.41 10.97
C HIS A 268 21.16 25.62 9.72
N ASN A 269 22.17 26.48 9.86
CA ASN A 269 23.23 26.66 8.86
C ASN A 269 24.17 25.44 8.92
N PRO A 270 24.52 24.76 7.81
CA PRO A 270 25.50 23.68 7.82
C PRO A 270 26.90 24.24 7.53
N ALA A 271 27.74 24.35 8.55
CA ALA A 271 29.10 24.86 8.42
C ALA A 271 30.14 23.85 8.92
N GLY A 272 30.87 23.23 7.99
CA GLY A 272 32.17 22.59 8.23
C GLY A 272 32.21 21.31 9.07
N THR A 273 32.40 20.17 8.41
CA THR A 273 33.70 19.45 8.45
C THR A 273 33.73 18.43 7.30
N GLU A 274 34.58 18.68 6.31
CA GLU A 274 34.92 17.70 5.26
C GLU A 274 36.15 16.89 5.67
N ALA A 275 36.26 15.65 5.18
CA ALA A 275 37.54 15.00 4.89
C ALA A 275 37.34 13.77 3.98
N SER A 276 38.14 13.69 2.90
CA SER A 276 38.49 12.44 2.16
C SER A 276 37.35 11.65 1.46
N LEU A 277 37.41 11.31 0.16
CA LEU A 277 38.48 11.38 -0.85
C LEU A 277 37.90 11.72 -2.24
N ALA A 278 38.53 12.63 -2.98
CA ALA A 278 38.23 12.92 -4.39
C ALA A 278 39.45 13.49 -5.13
N GLU A 279 40.55 12.74 -5.19
CA GLU A 279 41.72 13.13 -5.99
C GLU A 279 41.47 12.90 -7.49
N GLN A 280 41.34 13.98 -8.27
CA GLN A 280 42.30 14.32 -9.34
C GLN A 280 41.88 15.60 -10.11
N GLU A 281 42.64 16.68 -9.92
CA GLU A 281 42.77 17.77 -10.90
C GLU A 281 43.91 17.42 -11.92
N ASN A 282 44.28 18.21 -12.96
CA ASN A 282 43.80 19.53 -13.42
C ASN A 282 43.57 19.56 -14.97
N LEU A 283 44.38 20.06 -15.91
CA LEU A 283 45.60 20.91 -15.90
C LEU A 283 45.65 21.85 -17.13
N THR A 284 44.80 22.88 -17.11
CA THR A 284 44.92 24.17 -17.84
C THR A 284 44.68 24.26 -19.38
N PRO A 285 44.44 25.48 -19.94
CA PRO A 285 44.07 25.69 -21.36
C PRO A 285 45.06 26.55 -22.17
N SER A 286 44.97 26.55 -23.52
CA SER A 286 45.14 27.79 -24.31
C SER A 286 44.73 27.72 -25.81
N LYS A 287 44.18 28.85 -26.28
CA LYS A 287 44.28 29.47 -27.62
C LYS A 287 44.54 28.58 -28.86
N LEU A 288 43.63 28.68 -29.85
CA LEU A 288 43.95 29.25 -31.18
C LEU A 288 42.67 29.58 -31.98
N SER A 289 42.74 30.56 -32.88
CA SER A 289 41.58 31.13 -33.58
C SER A 289 41.75 31.16 -35.11
N ARG A 290 40.73 30.72 -35.87
CA ARG A 290 40.59 31.05 -37.30
C ARG A 290 39.14 30.96 -37.83
N LYS A 291 38.81 31.83 -38.79
CA LYS A 291 37.48 32.03 -39.40
C LYS A 291 37.22 31.12 -40.61
N ARG A 292 35.96 30.71 -40.82
CA ARG A 292 35.11 30.81 -42.06
C ARG A 292 33.74 30.17 -41.74
N LYS A 293 32.57 30.79 -42.00
CA LYS A 293 31.88 31.10 -43.29
C LYS A 293 31.49 29.82 -44.07
N LEU A 294 30.26 29.58 -44.55
CA LEU A 294 28.97 30.34 -44.61
C LEU A 294 27.77 29.38 -44.91
N ASN A 295 26.53 29.80 -44.59
CA ASN A 295 25.19 29.47 -45.17
C ASN A 295 24.75 27.98 -45.34
N HIS A 296 23.49 27.55 -45.24
CA HIS A 296 22.15 28.17 -45.49
C HIS A 296 21.23 28.05 -44.24
N SER A 297 20.28 28.94 -43.92
CA SER A 297 19.19 29.61 -44.68
C SER A 297 17.89 28.79 -44.81
N ALA A 298 17.04 28.81 -43.77
CA ALA A 298 15.59 28.54 -43.84
C ALA A 298 14.84 29.20 -42.65
N ALA A 299 13.74 29.90 -42.92
CA ALA A 299 12.79 30.49 -41.96
C ALA A 299 11.55 31.04 -42.73
N PRO A 300 10.41 31.38 -42.09
CA PRO A 300 9.94 31.05 -40.73
C PRO A 300 8.60 30.27 -40.72
N GLY A 301 8.10 29.86 -39.55
CA GLY A 301 6.77 29.22 -39.39
C GLY A 301 6.22 29.40 -37.96
N ASN A 302 4.95 29.77 -37.82
CA ASN A 302 4.42 30.46 -36.64
C ASN A 302 4.13 29.59 -35.39
N MET A 303 4.08 30.29 -34.25
CA MET A 303 3.75 29.79 -32.91
C MET A 303 2.33 29.20 -32.75
N SER A 304 2.20 28.17 -31.91
CA SER A 304 1.25 28.04 -30.77
C SER A 304 1.14 26.55 -30.36
N GLY A 305 0.74 26.16 -29.15
CA GLY A 305 0.32 26.94 -27.98
C GLY A 305 -0.65 26.18 -27.08
N VAL A 306 -0.48 24.86 -26.92
CA VAL A 306 -1.48 23.99 -26.26
C VAL A 306 -1.36 24.08 -24.73
N SER A 307 -2.23 24.91 -24.13
CA SER A 307 -2.34 25.06 -22.67
C SER A 307 -3.10 23.90 -22.02
N ARG A 308 -2.78 23.61 -20.76
CA ARG A 308 -3.44 22.56 -19.95
C ARG A 308 -4.88 22.97 -19.61
N LEU A 309 -5.88 22.19 -19.99
CA LEU A 309 -7.20 22.28 -19.36
C LEU A 309 -7.22 21.42 -18.09
N ARG A 310 -7.24 22.08 -16.92
CA ARG A 310 -7.92 21.52 -15.74
C ARG A 310 -9.38 21.95 -15.81
N GLN A 311 -10.31 21.04 -15.62
CA GLN A 311 -11.65 21.39 -15.15
C GLN A 311 -11.92 20.73 -13.80
N SER A 312 -12.46 21.54 -12.90
CA SER A 312 -12.78 21.19 -11.52
C SER A 312 -14.21 20.69 -11.43
N LEU A 313 -14.40 19.46 -10.94
CA LEU A 313 -15.70 19.02 -10.45
C LEU A 313 -15.85 19.46 -8.99
N ASN A 314 -16.57 20.56 -8.79
CA ASN A 314 -17.15 20.86 -7.49
C ASN A 314 -18.27 19.84 -7.24
N PHE A 315 -18.27 19.20 -6.07
CA PHE A 315 -19.39 18.37 -5.64
C PHE A 315 -20.12 19.09 -4.51
N GLU A 316 -21.33 19.58 -4.79
CA GLU A 316 -22.15 20.24 -3.79
C GLU A 316 -22.69 19.26 -2.74
N ARG A 317 -23.05 19.81 -1.58
CA ARG A 317 -23.21 19.05 -0.33
C ARG A 317 -24.66 19.07 0.15
N SER A 318 -25.51 18.27 -0.46
CA SER A 318 -26.90 18.11 0.01
C SER A 318 -26.95 17.58 1.45
N LYS A 319 -27.76 18.25 2.28
CA LYS A 319 -28.12 17.84 3.64
C LYS A 319 -29.65 17.72 3.75
N GLN A 320 -30.14 16.53 4.09
CA GLN A 320 -31.42 16.24 4.75
C GLN A 320 -31.17 14.92 5.50
N ILE A 321 -31.55 14.69 6.78
CA ILE A 321 -32.51 15.33 7.68
C ILE A 321 -33.97 15.17 7.22
N ASP A 322 -34.56 14.03 7.57
CA ASP A 322 -35.57 13.88 8.65
C ASP A 322 -35.50 12.41 9.14
N LYS A 323 -35.65 12.04 10.43
CA LYS A 323 -36.68 12.24 11.46
C LYS A 323 -37.95 11.40 11.28
N THR A 324 -38.02 10.34 12.09
CA THR A 324 -39.23 9.75 12.73
C THR A 324 -40.56 9.80 11.99
N ILE A 325 -41.13 8.63 11.70
CA ILE A 325 -41.89 7.86 12.70
C ILE A 325 -41.29 6.45 12.81
#